data_AF-A0A8J2J6W2-F1
#
_entry.id   AF-A0A8J2J6W2-F1
#
_cell.length_a   1.000
_cell.length_b   1.000
_cell.length_c   1.000
_cell.angle_alpha   90.00
_cell.angle_beta   90.00
_cell.angle_gamma   90.00
#
_symmetry.space_group_name_H-M   'P 1'
#
loop_
_entity.id
_entity.type
_entity.pdbx_description
1 polymer ?
#
loop_
_entity_poly.entity_id
_entity_poly.type
_entity_poly.pdbx_seq_one_letter_code
_entity_poly.pdbx_strand_id
1 'polypeptide(L)'
;MLCFPYVCSLSDARHFVTSNTHSRYSRSILPSVSRIESRENLKSNIFLKTFTTAIKSKMVPQFTYPDVRRDDSVVDNYHGTEVVDPYRWLEDPDSEEVKHFVEEQNKVTVPYLESCPVRENIRKRLTDLFNYPKYSCPVRRGNRYYYFKNSGLQNQSVVYVQDSLDDEPRVFLDPNLLSDDGTVAMSSYQFSEDGEIFAYALSSSGSDWVTIHFKNVTTGENYPEVLKKAKFTRIAWTHDNLGIFYGRYPDQEGKTDGSETTSNENQKLYYHRIGTSQEEDVLVAEFPDHPKWRIRSDVSDCGNYLIVCPQQDCRDNLVFFASLVEPLKEGINSKLELTPIITNLEADYDYVTNDGSVFHFKTNKNAPNYRIVSIDLNNPHINDWVTLVSEHPKDVLDWASAAAHDKLVVCYIHDVKSTLSLLRLKDGSLVKNFPLEVGTVIGYSGKREHTEMFFQFASFLTPGNIFHVDLADENMDARLFREVTLEGFDASKFTTTQVFYPSKDGTQIPMFIVHKKDIPLNGNNLCQLYGYGGFNVSILPTFSAMRILFMDNLNGILAVANIRGGG
;
A
#
# COMPACT_ATOMS: atom_id res chain seq x y z
N MET A 1 -5.53 8.87 -0.43
CA MET A 1 -5.26 7.53 -1.00
C MET A 1 -4.03 7.69 -1.87
N LEU A 2 -2.84 7.54 -1.28
CA LEU A 2 -1.60 7.37 -2.03
C LEU A 2 -1.47 5.86 -2.20
N CYS A 3 -1.60 5.40 -3.44
CA CYS A 3 -1.38 4.01 -3.79
C CYS A 3 0.11 3.68 -3.56
N PHE A 4 0.43 3.10 -2.40
CA PHE A 4 1.51 2.13 -2.32
C PHE A 4 0.94 0.79 -2.76
N PRO A 5 1.54 0.11 -3.75
CA PRO A 5 1.07 -1.17 -4.24
C PRO A 5 1.56 -2.28 -3.30
N TYR A 6 1.00 -2.35 -2.10
CA TYR A 6 1.07 -3.56 -1.28
C TYR A 6 -0.36 -3.95 -0.89
N VAL A 7 -1.18 -4.23 -1.90
CA VAL A 7 -2.35 -5.09 -1.73
C VAL A 7 -1.86 -6.51 -2.00
N CYS A 8 -1.52 -7.24 -0.93
CA CYS A 8 -1.46 -8.70 -1.03
C CYS A 8 -2.89 -9.20 -1.26
N SER A 9 -3.17 -9.73 -2.44
CA SER A 9 -4.43 -10.44 -2.68
C SER A 9 -4.41 -11.73 -1.86
N LEU A 10 -5.30 -11.80 -0.87
CA LEU A 10 -5.62 -13.02 -0.14
C LEU A 10 -6.40 -13.96 -1.06
N SER A 11 -5.70 -14.74 -1.90
CA SER A 11 -6.35 -15.82 -2.65
C SER A 11 -5.81 -17.22 -2.36
N ASP A 12 -4.66 -17.38 -1.69
CA ASP A 12 -4.14 -18.73 -1.38
C ASP A 12 -3.38 -18.76 -0.05
N ALA A 13 -4.07 -19.12 1.03
CA ALA A 13 -3.43 -19.51 2.28
C ALA A 13 -4.31 -20.51 3.05
N ARG A 14 -4.21 -21.79 2.71
CA ARG A 14 -4.67 -22.89 3.59
C ARG A 14 -3.45 -23.61 4.11
N HIS A 15 -2.97 -23.33 5.32
CA HIS A 15 -2.20 -24.30 6.11
C HIS A 15 -2.48 -24.12 7.62
N PHE A 16 -2.84 -25.24 8.25
CA PHE A 16 -3.30 -25.37 9.62
C PHE A 16 -2.13 -25.41 10.60
N VAL A 17 -2.25 -24.66 11.71
CA VAL A 17 -1.44 -24.86 12.92
C VAL A 17 -2.38 -25.26 14.04
N THR A 18 -2.31 -26.51 14.48
CA THR A 18 -3.02 -27.02 15.65
C THR A 18 -2.15 -26.87 16.90
N SER A 19 -2.70 -26.34 17.99
CA SER A 19 -2.20 -26.67 19.32
C SER A 19 -3.34 -26.65 20.35
N ASN A 20 -3.64 -27.83 20.87
CA ASN A 20 -4.47 -28.06 22.05
C ASN A 20 -3.62 -27.84 23.30
N THR A 21 -4.20 -27.26 24.35
CA THR A 21 -4.17 -27.81 25.73
C THR A 21 -4.96 -26.92 26.71
N HIS A 22 -5.70 -27.60 27.59
CA HIS A 22 -6.51 -27.07 28.68
C HIS A 22 -5.68 -26.69 29.91
N SER A 23 -6.14 -25.68 30.67
CA SER A 23 -5.97 -25.63 32.14
C SER A 23 -6.90 -24.59 32.78
N ARG A 24 -7.54 -24.97 33.91
CA ARG A 24 -8.45 -24.18 34.76
C ARG A 24 -7.69 -23.55 35.95
N TYR A 25 -8.40 -22.72 36.72
CA TYR A 25 -8.17 -22.14 38.08
C TYR A 25 -8.09 -20.59 38.03
N SER A 26 -8.61 -19.76 38.94
CA SER A 26 -9.60 -19.82 40.03
C SER A 26 -9.87 -18.37 40.49
N ARG A 27 -11.01 -18.10 41.15
CA ARG A 27 -11.52 -16.79 41.63
C ARG A 27 -10.88 -16.28 42.94
N SER A 28 -10.83 -14.95 43.11
CA SER A 28 -11.06 -14.15 44.35
C SER A 28 -11.00 -12.64 43.99
N ILE A 29 -12.03 -11.77 44.12
CA ILE A 29 -12.78 -11.14 45.24
C ILE A 29 -12.09 -9.91 45.89
N LEU A 30 -12.57 -8.70 45.48
CA LEU A 30 -12.90 -7.42 46.19
C LEU A 30 -11.80 -6.61 46.94
N PRO A 31 -11.98 -5.29 47.28
CA PRO A 31 -13.21 -4.47 47.29
C PRO A 31 -13.15 -3.02 46.74
N SER A 32 -14.34 -2.42 46.76
CA SER A 32 -14.83 -1.07 46.49
C SER A 32 -14.05 0.14 47.04
N VAL A 33 -14.04 1.25 46.28
CA VAL A 33 -13.83 2.61 46.81
C VAL A 33 -14.86 3.60 46.23
N SER A 34 -15.31 4.48 47.11
CA SER A 34 -16.41 5.44 47.09
C SER A 34 -16.32 6.59 46.07
N ARG A 35 -17.49 6.98 45.54
CA ARG A 35 -17.73 8.22 44.78
C ARG A 35 -17.58 9.47 45.64
N ILE A 36 -16.92 10.49 45.10
CA ILE A 36 -17.09 11.89 45.46
C ILE A 36 -17.53 12.61 44.18
N GLU A 37 -18.75 13.17 44.19
CA GLU A 37 -19.26 14.04 43.13
C GLU A 37 -18.87 15.48 43.46
N SER A 38 -18.15 16.15 42.55
CA SER A 38 -18.09 17.61 42.49
C SER A 38 -18.69 18.10 41.17
N ARG A 39 -19.65 19.01 41.32
CA ARG A 39 -20.39 19.66 40.23
C ARG A 39 -19.50 20.76 39.64
N GLU A 40 -19.22 20.68 38.34
CA GLU A 40 -19.10 21.85 37.45
C GLU A 40 -18.80 21.37 36.02
N ASN A 41 -19.80 21.44 35.13
CA ASN A 41 -19.66 21.72 33.69
C ASN A 41 -21.01 21.52 32.99
N LEU A 42 -21.83 22.58 33.00
CA LEU A 42 -23.21 22.56 32.51
C LEU A 42 -23.36 22.86 31.00
N LYS A 43 -22.27 22.92 30.22
CA LYS A 43 -22.33 23.33 28.79
C LYS A 43 -21.86 22.28 27.77
N SER A 44 -21.21 21.20 28.19
CA SER A 44 -20.94 20.01 27.34
C SER A 44 -22.10 18.99 27.35
N ASN A 45 -23.06 19.17 28.26
CA ASN A 45 -24.16 18.23 28.51
C ASN A 45 -25.37 18.35 27.55
N ILE A 46 -25.39 19.34 26.65
CA ILE A 46 -26.53 19.51 25.72
C ILE A 46 -26.40 18.56 24.53
N PHE A 47 -25.19 18.13 24.15
CA PHE A 47 -25.01 17.07 23.13
C PHE A 47 -25.19 15.66 23.72
N LEU A 48 -24.82 15.46 25.00
CA LEU A 48 -24.94 14.18 25.70
C LEU A 48 -26.38 13.88 26.19
N LYS A 49 -27.18 14.90 26.52
CA LYS A 49 -28.58 14.72 26.95
C LYS A 49 -29.49 14.22 25.83
N THR A 50 -29.18 14.49 24.57
CA THR A 50 -29.91 13.90 23.43
C THR A 50 -29.57 12.42 23.23
N PHE A 51 -28.46 11.94 23.79
CA PHE A 51 -28.04 10.53 23.73
C PHE A 51 -28.64 9.64 24.83
N THR A 52 -29.11 10.21 25.96
CA THR A 52 -29.52 9.41 27.13
C THR A 52 -31.03 9.36 27.42
N THR A 53 -31.88 10.04 26.65
CA THR A 53 -33.36 10.05 26.90
C THR A 53 -34.20 9.52 25.73
N ALA A 54 -33.62 8.70 24.84
CA ALA A 54 -34.35 8.02 23.77
C ALA A 54 -34.04 6.51 23.68
N ILE A 55 -33.70 5.85 24.79
CA ILE A 55 -33.74 4.38 24.91
C ILE A 55 -34.93 4.00 25.77
N LYS A 56 -36.13 4.47 25.39
CA LYS A 56 -37.33 3.68 25.66
C LYS A 56 -37.20 2.46 24.77
N SER A 57 -37.09 1.28 25.37
CA SER A 57 -37.24 -0.06 24.78
C SER A 57 -37.87 -0.03 23.38
N LYS A 58 -37.06 0.28 22.35
CA LYS A 58 -37.35 -0.17 21.00
C LYS A 58 -36.89 -1.61 21.07
N MET A 59 -37.86 -2.54 20.97
CA MET A 59 -37.55 -3.95 20.80
C MET A 59 -36.38 -4.03 19.82
N VAL A 60 -35.30 -4.72 20.21
CA VAL A 60 -34.27 -5.10 19.25
C VAL A 60 -35.04 -5.78 18.11
N PRO A 61 -35.00 -5.25 16.88
CA PRO A 61 -35.74 -5.87 15.80
C PRO A 61 -35.32 -7.34 15.75
N GLN A 62 -36.29 -8.24 15.91
CA GLN A 62 -36.04 -9.66 15.78
C GLN A 62 -35.62 -9.87 14.33
N PHE A 63 -34.34 -10.18 14.12
CA PHE A 63 -33.83 -10.45 12.79
C PHE A 63 -34.37 -11.79 12.32
N THR A 64 -35.04 -11.78 11.17
CA THR A 64 -35.28 -12.97 10.37
C THR A 64 -34.18 -13.03 9.32
N TYR A 65 -33.24 -13.97 9.49
CA TYR A 65 -32.24 -14.23 8.47
C TYR A 65 -32.88 -14.97 7.29
N PRO A 66 -32.38 -14.77 6.06
CA PRO A 66 -32.90 -15.48 4.91
C PRO A 66 -32.65 -16.99 5.03
N ASP A 67 -33.53 -17.78 4.42
CA ASP A 67 -33.34 -19.21 4.28
C ASP A 67 -32.18 -19.46 3.30
N VAL A 68 -31.13 -20.13 3.78
CA VAL A 68 -29.94 -20.44 2.99
C VAL A 68 -29.86 -21.94 2.79
N ARG A 69 -29.92 -22.41 1.54
CA ARG A 69 -29.85 -23.84 1.24
C ARG A 69 -28.51 -24.41 1.71
N ARG A 70 -28.59 -25.55 2.38
CA ARG A 70 -27.44 -26.38 2.75
C ARG A 70 -27.36 -27.57 1.81
N ASP A 71 -26.18 -27.82 1.28
CA ASP A 71 -25.86 -29.02 0.51
C ASP A 71 -24.95 -29.95 1.31
N ASP A 72 -25.53 -30.70 2.25
CA ASP A 72 -24.77 -31.60 3.12
C ASP A 72 -24.15 -32.80 2.36
N SER A 73 -24.36 -32.90 1.04
CA SER A 73 -23.73 -33.92 0.19
C SER A 73 -22.30 -33.56 -0.23
N VAL A 74 -21.90 -32.29 -0.11
CA VAL A 74 -20.54 -31.83 -0.44
C VAL A 74 -19.59 -32.14 0.72
N VAL A 75 -18.78 -33.19 0.55
CA VAL A 75 -17.81 -33.67 1.54
C VAL A 75 -16.45 -33.87 0.88
N ASP A 76 -15.43 -33.19 1.40
CA ASP A 76 -14.04 -33.36 1.00
C ASP A 76 -13.31 -34.23 2.03
N ASN A 77 -12.40 -35.11 1.58
CA ASN A 77 -11.53 -35.88 2.46
C ASN A 77 -10.12 -35.29 2.47
N TYR A 78 -9.77 -34.64 3.57
CA TYR A 78 -8.43 -34.10 3.80
C TYR A 78 -7.64 -35.06 4.71
N HIS A 79 -6.82 -35.91 4.10
CA HIS A 79 -5.90 -36.82 4.81
C HIS A 79 -6.60 -37.78 5.80
N GLY A 80 -7.76 -38.31 5.42
CA GLY A 80 -8.57 -39.19 6.25
C GLY A 80 -9.59 -38.47 7.13
N THR A 81 -9.61 -37.13 7.14
CA THR A 81 -10.64 -36.35 7.83
C THR A 81 -11.67 -35.85 6.83
N GLU A 82 -12.93 -36.24 7.03
CA GLU A 82 -14.05 -35.73 6.24
C GLU A 82 -14.42 -34.30 6.71
N VAL A 83 -14.59 -33.40 5.75
CA VAL A 83 -14.98 -32.00 5.97
C VAL A 83 -16.18 -31.69 5.08
N VAL A 84 -17.31 -31.36 5.70
CA VAL A 84 -18.55 -30.99 4.99
C VAL A 84 -18.53 -29.50 4.68
N ASP A 85 -18.79 -29.12 3.42
CA ASP A 85 -18.88 -27.73 2.97
C ASP A 85 -20.25 -27.44 2.33
N PRO A 86 -21.29 -27.23 3.16
CA PRO A 86 -22.67 -27.19 2.69
C PRO A 86 -23.03 -25.94 1.87
N TYR A 87 -22.09 -25.01 1.71
CA TYR A 87 -22.31 -23.75 0.99
C TYR A 87 -21.33 -23.56 -0.17
N ARG A 88 -20.70 -24.64 -0.66
CA ARG A 88 -19.81 -24.61 -1.84
C ARG A 88 -20.45 -23.92 -3.06
N TRP A 89 -21.76 -23.99 -3.19
CA TRP A 89 -22.52 -23.31 -4.25
C TRP A 89 -22.39 -21.78 -4.22
N LEU A 90 -21.98 -21.17 -3.09
CA LEU A 90 -21.66 -19.75 -3.01
C LEU A 90 -20.39 -19.35 -3.78
N GLU A 91 -19.56 -20.32 -4.21
CA GLU A 91 -18.32 -20.07 -4.97
C GLU A 91 -18.59 -19.73 -6.46
N ASP A 92 -19.83 -19.87 -6.94
CA ASP A 92 -20.26 -19.44 -8.28
C ASP A 92 -21.03 -18.11 -8.21
N PRO A 93 -20.35 -16.96 -8.38
CA PRO A 93 -20.98 -15.64 -8.29
C PRO A 93 -21.99 -15.35 -9.40
N ASP A 94 -21.97 -16.13 -10.50
CA ASP A 94 -22.86 -15.93 -11.65
C ASP A 94 -24.18 -16.67 -11.51
N SER A 95 -24.29 -17.63 -10.59
CA SER A 95 -25.52 -18.38 -10.35
C SER A 95 -26.64 -17.49 -9.80
N GLU A 96 -27.87 -17.76 -10.24
CA GLU A 96 -29.06 -17.05 -9.76
C GLU A 96 -29.31 -17.27 -8.26
N GLU A 97 -28.91 -18.43 -7.73
CA GLU A 97 -29.01 -18.74 -6.30
C GLU A 97 -28.10 -17.82 -5.47
N VAL A 98 -26.87 -17.54 -5.93
CA VAL A 98 -25.94 -16.63 -5.23
C VAL A 98 -26.39 -15.18 -5.33
N LYS A 99 -26.85 -14.74 -6.50
CA LYS A 99 -27.42 -13.39 -6.64
C LYS A 99 -28.59 -13.18 -5.70
N HIS A 100 -29.52 -14.14 -5.65
CA HIS A 100 -30.64 -14.09 -4.72
C HIS A 100 -30.17 -14.08 -3.26
N PHE A 101 -29.22 -14.92 -2.89
CA PHE A 101 -28.63 -14.93 -1.54
C PHE A 101 -28.06 -13.54 -1.17
N VAL A 102 -27.26 -12.92 -2.04
CA VAL A 102 -26.68 -11.58 -1.80
C VAL A 102 -27.77 -10.52 -1.63
N GLU A 103 -28.80 -10.55 -2.49
CA GLU A 103 -29.94 -9.64 -2.39
C GLU A 103 -30.67 -9.78 -1.04
N GLU A 104 -30.92 -11.02 -0.60
CA GLU A 104 -31.59 -11.27 0.68
C GLU A 104 -30.73 -10.85 1.89
N GLN A 105 -29.40 -11.05 1.84
CA GLN A 105 -28.50 -10.52 2.88
C GLN A 105 -28.53 -8.99 2.93
N ASN A 106 -28.59 -8.32 1.77
CA ASN A 106 -28.72 -6.86 1.69
C ASN A 106 -30.06 -6.38 2.27
N LYS A 107 -31.16 -7.12 2.09
CA LYS A 107 -32.47 -6.80 2.68
C LYS A 107 -32.48 -6.85 4.21
N VAL A 108 -31.61 -7.64 4.83
CA VAL A 108 -31.43 -7.62 6.30
C VAL A 108 -30.54 -6.48 6.74
N THR A 109 -29.40 -6.28 6.07
CA THR A 109 -28.32 -5.41 6.55
C THR A 109 -28.55 -3.93 6.23
N VAL A 110 -29.04 -3.59 5.04
CA VAL A 110 -29.23 -2.18 4.63
C VAL A 110 -30.25 -1.47 5.52
N PRO A 111 -31.47 -1.98 5.76
CA PRO A 111 -32.42 -1.32 6.65
C PRO A 111 -31.91 -1.19 8.09
N TYR A 112 -31.16 -2.19 8.58
CA TYR A 112 -30.54 -2.12 9.90
C TYR A 112 -29.55 -0.95 9.99
N LEU A 113 -28.64 -0.82 9.02
CA LEU A 113 -27.67 0.28 8.96
C LEU A 113 -28.35 1.65 8.77
N GLU A 114 -29.41 1.72 7.97
CA GLU A 114 -30.22 2.93 7.75
C GLU A 114 -31.04 3.34 8.98
N SER A 115 -31.44 2.38 9.81
CA SER A 115 -32.18 2.65 11.05
C SER A 115 -31.36 3.33 12.15
N CYS A 116 -30.03 3.43 11.96
CA CYS A 116 -29.14 4.10 12.90
C CYS A 116 -29.51 5.59 13.04
N PRO A 117 -29.99 6.04 14.22
CA PRO A 117 -30.58 7.37 14.38
C PRO A 117 -29.57 8.52 14.21
N VAL A 118 -28.28 8.21 14.22
CA VAL A 118 -27.18 9.18 14.08
C VAL A 118 -26.44 9.04 12.75
N ARG A 119 -26.91 8.19 11.82
CA ARG A 119 -26.27 7.95 10.51
C ARG A 119 -26.02 9.24 9.74
N GLU A 120 -27.03 10.12 9.64
CA GLU A 120 -26.92 11.39 8.93
C GLU A 120 -25.90 12.34 9.58
N ASN A 121 -25.87 12.39 10.92
CA ASN A 121 -24.90 13.20 11.67
C ASN A 121 -23.47 12.69 11.47
N ILE A 122 -23.28 11.36 11.47
CA ILE A 122 -22.00 10.72 11.18
C ILE A 122 -21.59 11.02 9.74
N ARG A 123 -22.49 10.85 8.76
CA ARG A 123 -22.18 11.12 7.35
C ARG A 123 -21.74 12.57 7.17
N LYS A 124 -22.50 13.53 7.68
CA LYS A 124 -22.16 14.96 7.59
C LYS A 124 -20.80 15.25 8.22
N ARG A 125 -20.54 14.77 9.44
CA ARG A 125 -19.25 15.00 10.12
C ARG A 125 -18.09 14.32 9.38
N LEU A 126 -18.28 13.13 8.82
CA LEU A 126 -17.25 12.50 7.97
C LEU A 126 -17.01 13.33 6.72
N THR A 127 -18.06 13.79 6.03
CA THR A 127 -17.92 14.67 4.86
C THR A 127 -17.10 15.91 5.21
N ASP A 128 -17.39 16.58 6.34
CA ASP A 128 -16.62 17.73 6.80
C ASP A 128 -15.14 17.37 7.07
N LEU A 129 -14.89 16.26 7.79
CA LEU A 129 -13.53 15.81 8.12
C LEU A 129 -12.74 15.29 6.90
N PHE A 130 -13.42 14.83 5.85
CA PHE A 130 -12.80 14.43 4.59
C PHE A 130 -12.55 15.63 3.66
N ASN A 131 -13.29 16.74 3.83
CA ASN A 131 -13.23 17.89 2.94
C ASN A 131 -12.05 18.83 3.24
N TYR A 132 -10.83 18.33 3.03
CA TYR A 132 -9.59 19.09 3.08
C TYR A 132 -8.72 18.76 1.87
N PRO A 133 -7.91 19.71 1.37
CA PRO A 133 -7.06 19.46 0.21
C PRO A 133 -5.98 18.44 0.54
N LYS A 134 -5.76 17.47 -0.36
CA LYS A 134 -4.78 16.39 -0.21
C LYS A 134 -3.77 16.49 -1.33
N TYR A 135 -2.49 16.29 -1.01
CA TYR A 135 -1.39 16.38 -1.97
C TYR A 135 -0.49 15.14 -1.86
N SER A 136 0.06 14.69 -2.99
CA SER A 136 1.25 13.82 -3.00
C SER A 136 2.52 14.65 -2.98
N CYS A 137 3.67 14.01 -2.70
CA CYS A 137 4.97 14.58 -3.03
C CYS A 137 5.02 14.98 -4.53
N PRO A 138 5.61 16.14 -4.87
CA PRO A 138 5.99 16.46 -6.23
C PRO A 138 7.03 15.48 -6.77
N VAL A 139 6.82 15.05 -8.01
CA VAL A 139 7.74 14.22 -8.78
C VAL A 139 8.28 15.04 -9.93
N ARG A 140 9.60 15.22 -9.97
CA ARG A 140 10.28 15.89 -11.08
C ARG A 140 10.50 14.93 -12.24
N ARG A 141 10.10 15.34 -13.43
CA ARG A 141 10.38 14.66 -14.71
C ARG A 141 10.69 15.69 -15.77
N GLY A 142 11.85 15.55 -16.40
CA GLY A 142 12.43 16.62 -17.22
C GLY A 142 12.50 17.93 -16.44
N ASN A 143 11.90 18.98 -17.00
CA ASN A 143 11.85 20.33 -16.43
C ASN A 143 10.51 20.65 -15.75
N ARG A 144 9.70 19.65 -15.38
CA ARG A 144 8.37 19.86 -14.78
C ARG A 144 8.19 19.04 -13.51
N TYR A 145 7.24 19.46 -12.70
CA TYR A 145 6.81 18.78 -11.49
C TYR A 145 5.39 18.27 -11.64
N TYR A 146 5.16 17.02 -11.24
CA TYR A 146 3.86 16.36 -11.27
C TYR A 146 3.46 15.94 -9.86
N TYR A 147 2.19 16.08 -9.52
CA TYR A 147 1.67 15.62 -8.24
C TYR A 147 0.17 15.38 -8.30
N PHE A 148 -0.31 14.55 -7.38
CA PHE A 148 -1.74 14.35 -7.16
C PHE A 148 -2.27 15.42 -6.24
N LYS A 149 -3.45 15.93 -6.58
CA LYS A 149 -4.24 16.80 -5.72
C LYS A 149 -5.69 16.32 -5.70
N ASN A 150 -6.27 16.27 -4.50
CA ASN A 150 -7.71 16.15 -4.32
C ASN A 150 -8.19 17.40 -3.59
N SER A 151 -9.19 18.10 -4.11
CA SER A 151 -9.72 19.32 -3.48
C SER A 151 -10.38 19.06 -2.13
N GLY A 152 -10.79 17.82 -1.85
CA GLY A 152 -11.47 17.41 -0.62
C GLY A 152 -12.24 16.13 -0.83
N LEU A 153 -13.25 16.21 -1.70
CA LEU A 153 -14.28 15.19 -1.87
C LEU A 153 -14.36 14.65 -3.32
N GLN A 154 -13.36 14.92 -4.15
CA GLN A 154 -13.31 14.29 -5.49
C GLN A 154 -13.18 12.78 -5.31
N ASN A 155 -13.87 12.00 -6.14
CA ASN A 155 -13.79 10.54 -6.10
C ASN A 155 -12.36 10.06 -6.30
N GLN A 156 -11.66 10.64 -7.29
CA GLN A 156 -10.27 10.36 -7.59
C GLN A 156 -9.42 11.63 -7.49
N SER A 157 -8.16 11.48 -7.09
CA SER A 157 -7.21 12.59 -7.10
C SER A 157 -6.81 12.92 -8.54
N VAL A 158 -6.66 14.21 -8.84
CA VAL A 158 -6.29 14.73 -10.16
C VAL A 158 -4.78 14.90 -10.23
N VAL A 159 -4.16 14.57 -11.36
CA VAL A 159 -2.75 14.82 -11.63
C VAL A 159 -2.59 16.25 -12.11
N TYR A 160 -1.75 17.02 -11.44
CA TYR A 160 -1.36 18.38 -11.82
C TYR A 160 0.07 18.40 -12.32
N VAL A 161 0.37 19.41 -13.14
CA VAL A 161 1.71 19.73 -13.63
C VAL A 161 2.05 21.20 -13.36
N GLN A 162 3.31 21.48 -13.01
CA GLN A 162 3.88 22.81 -12.86
C GLN A 162 5.26 22.86 -13.56
N ASP A 163 5.64 24.02 -14.09
CA ASP A 163 6.97 24.21 -14.71
C ASP A 163 8.07 24.44 -13.64
N SER A 164 7.72 25.08 -12.54
CA SER A 164 8.52 25.15 -11.31
C SER A 164 7.65 24.95 -10.06
N LEU A 165 8.25 24.78 -8.89
CA LEU A 165 7.51 24.57 -7.64
C LEU A 165 6.62 25.76 -7.25
N ASP A 166 6.95 26.95 -7.73
CA ASP A 166 6.27 28.22 -7.42
C ASP A 166 5.24 28.64 -8.49
N ASP A 167 5.24 28.00 -9.66
CA ASP A 167 4.31 28.34 -10.76
C ASP A 167 2.89 27.88 -10.48
N GLU A 168 1.89 28.49 -11.12
CA GLU A 168 0.50 28.05 -11.02
C GLU A 168 0.30 26.65 -11.62
N PRO A 169 -0.32 25.71 -10.88
CA PRO A 169 -0.51 24.34 -11.35
C PRO A 169 -1.63 24.22 -12.37
N ARG A 170 -1.40 23.36 -13.37
CA ARG A 170 -2.36 23.05 -14.44
C ARG A 170 -2.79 21.59 -14.33
N VAL A 171 -4.05 21.30 -14.64
CA VAL A 171 -4.54 19.91 -14.70
C VAL A 171 -3.81 19.19 -15.85
N PHE A 172 -3.18 18.08 -15.53
CA PHE A 172 -2.52 17.20 -16.51
C PHE A 172 -3.41 16.03 -16.89
N LEU A 173 -4.02 15.37 -15.90
CA LEU A 173 -4.97 14.27 -16.10
C LEU A 173 -5.98 14.24 -14.96
N ASP A 174 -7.27 14.21 -15.30
CA ASP A 174 -8.37 14.10 -14.34
C ASP A 174 -9.08 12.75 -14.50
N PRO A 175 -8.85 11.78 -13.59
CA PRO A 175 -9.51 10.48 -13.65
C PRO A 175 -11.04 10.57 -13.44
N ASN A 176 -11.55 11.64 -12.83
CA ASN A 176 -12.99 11.81 -12.62
C ASN A 176 -13.75 12.06 -13.93
N LEU A 177 -13.06 12.35 -15.03
CA LEU A 177 -13.64 12.48 -16.37
C LEU A 177 -13.69 11.13 -17.12
N LEU A 178 -13.15 10.05 -16.54
CA LEU A 178 -13.06 8.74 -17.18
C LEU A 178 -14.26 7.84 -16.87
N SER A 179 -15.04 8.13 -15.82
CA SER A 179 -16.34 7.50 -15.57
C SER A 179 -17.28 8.44 -14.82
N ASP A 180 -18.57 8.36 -15.14
CA ASP A 180 -19.60 9.23 -14.54
C ASP A 180 -19.75 9.03 -13.02
N ASP A 181 -19.47 7.83 -12.54
CA ASP A 181 -19.57 7.43 -11.13
C ASP A 181 -18.23 7.45 -10.36
N GLY A 182 -17.12 7.78 -11.04
CA GLY A 182 -15.76 7.79 -10.49
C GLY A 182 -15.20 6.42 -10.10
N THR A 183 -15.79 5.32 -10.59
CA THR A 183 -15.32 3.94 -10.35
C THR A 183 -14.11 3.53 -11.19
N VAL A 184 -13.68 4.35 -12.15
CA VAL A 184 -12.41 4.19 -12.85
C VAL A 184 -11.31 4.90 -12.05
N ALA A 185 -10.33 4.13 -11.59
CA ALA A 185 -9.21 4.62 -10.80
C ALA A 185 -7.88 4.39 -11.51
N MET A 186 -6.97 5.35 -11.40
CA MET A 186 -5.60 5.16 -11.84
C MET A 186 -4.84 4.37 -10.77
N SER A 187 -4.38 3.16 -11.12
CA SER A 187 -3.74 2.24 -10.18
C SER A 187 -2.21 2.38 -10.16
N SER A 188 -1.60 2.72 -11.29
CA SER A 188 -0.17 3.01 -11.41
C SER A 188 0.10 3.96 -12.59
N TYR A 189 1.28 4.56 -12.60
CA TYR A 189 1.76 5.39 -13.70
C TYR A 189 3.28 5.39 -13.75
N GLN A 190 3.84 5.70 -14.92
CA GLN A 190 5.26 5.96 -15.09
C GLN A 190 5.50 6.86 -16.30
N PHE A 191 6.43 7.80 -16.16
CA PHE A 191 6.91 8.62 -17.26
C PHE A 191 8.03 7.91 -18.02
N SER A 192 8.14 8.15 -19.32
CA SER A 192 9.38 7.90 -20.07
C SER A 192 10.56 8.64 -19.43
N GLU A 193 11.78 8.22 -19.73
CA GLU A 193 12.97 8.78 -19.08
C GLU A 193 13.22 10.24 -19.43
N ASP A 194 12.84 10.66 -20.65
CA ASP A 194 12.82 12.08 -21.04
C ASP A 194 11.62 12.87 -20.46
N GLY A 195 10.63 12.16 -19.91
CA GLY A 195 9.40 12.76 -19.39
C GLY A 195 8.40 13.23 -20.44
N GLU A 196 8.54 12.82 -21.71
CA GLU A 196 7.66 13.23 -22.81
C GLU A 196 6.41 12.37 -22.97
N ILE A 197 6.41 11.13 -22.46
CA ILE A 197 5.27 10.21 -22.51
C ILE A 197 4.89 9.78 -21.10
N PHE A 198 3.59 9.84 -20.80
CA PHE A 198 3.01 9.38 -19.55
C PHE A 198 2.22 8.10 -19.79
N ALA A 199 2.73 6.98 -19.29
CA ALA A 199 2.01 5.71 -19.25
C ALA A 199 1.22 5.61 -17.94
N TYR A 200 -0.04 5.20 -18.01
CA TYR A 200 -0.89 5.05 -16.82
C TYR A 200 -1.84 3.87 -16.93
N ALA A 201 -1.99 3.17 -15.81
CA ALA A 201 -2.86 2.01 -15.70
C ALA A 201 -4.19 2.39 -15.05
N LEU A 202 -5.29 2.00 -15.69
CA LEU A 202 -6.66 2.20 -15.20
C LEU A 202 -7.27 0.87 -14.76
N SER A 203 -7.83 0.85 -13.55
CA SER A 203 -8.69 -0.22 -13.03
C SER A 203 -10.14 0.27 -12.99
N SER A 204 -11.09 -0.63 -13.26
CA SER A 204 -12.52 -0.34 -13.21
C SER A 204 -13.18 -1.14 -12.09
N SER A 205 -14.12 -0.51 -11.37
CA SER A 205 -14.96 -1.15 -10.35
C SER A 205 -14.18 -1.91 -9.26
N GLY A 206 -12.94 -1.51 -9.00
CA GLY A 206 -12.07 -2.14 -7.99
C GLY A 206 -11.41 -3.45 -8.41
N SER A 207 -11.50 -3.83 -9.69
CA SER A 207 -10.82 -5.00 -10.24
C SER A 207 -9.30 -4.85 -10.25
N ASP A 208 -8.56 -5.92 -9.98
CA ASP A 208 -7.09 -5.92 -10.14
C ASP A 208 -6.65 -5.93 -11.61
N TRP A 209 -7.56 -6.20 -12.56
CA TRP A 209 -7.28 -6.03 -13.98
C TRP A 209 -7.08 -4.57 -14.32
N VAL A 210 -6.03 -4.29 -15.11
CA VAL A 210 -5.73 -2.95 -15.56
C VAL A 210 -5.62 -2.87 -17.08
N THR A 211 -5.94 -1.70 -17.61
CA THR A 211 -5.59 -1.30 -18.97
C THR A 211 -4.53 -0.22 -18.92
N ILE A 212 -3.46 -0.35 -19.70
CA ILE A 212 -2.38 0.65 -19.77
C ILE A 212 -2.63 1.56 -20.97
N HIS A 213 -2.61 2.86 -20.71
CA HIS A 213 -2.82 3.93 -21.68
C HIS A 213 -1.58 4.82 -21.72
N PHE A 214 -1.40 5.55 -22.83
CA PHE A 214 -0.29 6.48 -22.99
C PHE A 214 -0.79 7.87 -23.37
N LYS A 215 -0.10 8.90 -22.88
CA LYS A 215 -0.41 10.30 -23.13
C LYS A 215 0.85 11.07 -23.46
N ASN A 216 0.83 11.85 -24.53
CA ASN A 216 1.90 12.79 -24.83
C ASN A 216 1.85 13.96 -23.83
N VAL A 217 2.96 14.21 -23.16
CA VAL A 217 3.06 15.19 -22.08
C VAL A 217 3.02 16.63 -22.59
N THR A 218 3.47 16.87 -23.82
CA THR A 218 3.54 18.21 -24.43
C THR A 218 2.21 18.60 -25.07
N THR A 219 1.62 17.73 -25.88
CA THR A 219 0.35 18.03 -26.58
C THR A 219 -0.87 17.75 -25.71
N GLY A 220 -0.74 16.86 -24.72
CA GLY A 220 -1.87 16.37 -23.94
C GLY A 220 -2.76 15.39 -24.72
N GLU A 221 -2.35 14.94 -25.90
CA GLU A 221 -3.10 13.95 -26.69
C GLU A 221 -2.84 12.54 -26.17
N ASN A 222 -3.86 11.68 -26.22
CA ASN A 222 -3.70 10.27 -25.90
C ASN A 222 -3.20 9.53 -27.14
N TYR A 223 -2.34 8.55 -26.94
CA TYR A 223 -2.00 7.59 -27.99
C TYR A 223 -3.18 6.63 -28.23
N PRO A 224 -3.36 6.12 -29.46
CA PRO A 224 -4.50 5.27 -29.80
C PRO A 224 -4.43 3.87 -29.19
N GLU A 225 -3.23 3.36 -28.91
CA GLU A 225 -3.01 2.03 -28.35
C GLU A 225 -3.43 1.92 -26.88
N VAL A 226 -3.97 0.74 -26.53
CA VAL A 226 -4.38 0.40 -25.15
C VAL A 226 -3.95 -1.03 -24.87
N LEU A 227 -3.15 -1.23 -23.82
CA LEU A 227 -2.67 -2.56 -23.43
C LEU A 227 -3.64 -3.18 -22.44
N LYS A 228 -4.25 -4.30 -22.82
CA LYS A 228 -5.23 -5.04 -22.01
C LYS A 228 -4.59 -6.24 -21.32
N LYS A 229 -5.33 -6.85 -20.38
CA LYS A 229 -4.93 -8.07 -19.64
C LYS A 229 -3.65 -7.90 -18.82
N ALA A 230 -3.29 -6.65 -18.51
CA ALA A 230 -2.26 -6.35 -17.54
C ALA A 230 -2.86 -6.53 -16.14
N LYS A 231 -2.10 -7.13 -15.23
CA LYS A 231 -2.46 -7.36 -13.83
C LYS A 231 -1.17 -7.69 -13.08
N PHE A 232 -1.03 -7.18 -11.86
CA PHE A 232 0.17 -7.38 -11.02
C PHE A 232 1.51 -7.14 -11.75
N THR A 233 1.63 -5.99 -12.42
CA THR A 233 2.81 -5.65 -13.24
C THR A 233 3.34 -4.25 -12.99
N ARG A 234 4.61 -4.03 -13.35
CA ARG A 234 5.27 -2.71 -13.42
C ARG A 234 5.24 -2.18 -14.84
N ILE A 235 5.44 -0.87 -14.98
CA ILE A 235 5.65 -0.19 -16.26
C ILE A 235 7.12 0.25 -16.27
N ALA A 236 7.98 -0.47 -16.99
CA ALA A 236 9.41 -0.18 -17.02
C ALA A 236 9.84 0.34 -18.39
N TRP A 237 10.12 1.64 -18.48
CA TRP A 237 10.52 2.30 -19.72
C TRP A 237 11.95 1.95 -20.11
N THR A 238 12.18 1.77 -21.41
CA THR A 238 13.53 1.80 -21.98
C THR A 238 14.02 3.24 -22.10
N HIS A 239 15.33 3.45 -21.95
CA HIS A 239 15.93 4.79 -21.95
C HIS A 239 16.03 5.42 -23.35
N ASP A 240 15.73 4.66 -24.40
CA ASP A 240 15.51 5.19 -25.76
C ASP A 240 14.11 5.79 -25.94
N ASN A 241 13.25 5.69 -24.91
CA ASN A 241 11.87 6.17 -24.85
C ASN A 241 10.96 5.60 -25.94
N LEU A 242 11.34 4.46 -26.55
CA LEU A 242 10.58 3.82 -27.62
C LEU A 242 9.50 2.87 -27.10
N GLY A 243 9.55 2.45 -25.84
CA GLY A 243 8.61 1.46 -25.33
C GLY A 243 8.75 1.12 -23.85
N ILE A 244 7.91 0.18 -23.42
CA ILE A 244 7.85 -0.30 -22.03
C ILE A 244 7.90 -1.82 -21.97
N PHE A 245 8.49 -2.35 -20.89
CA PHE A 245 8.24 -3.70 -20.43
C PHE A 245 7.03 -3.73 -19.51
N TYR A 246 6.13 -4.69 -19.74
CA TYR A 246 4.95 -4.92 -18.90
C TYR A 246 4.52 -6.39 -18.93
N GLY A 247 3.86 -6.81 -17.87
CA GLY A 247 3.34 -8.16 -17.67
C GLY A 247 1.87 -8.25 -18.05
N ARG A 248 1.50 -9.27 -18.83
CA ARG A 248 0.10 -9.58 -19.13
C ARG A 248 -0.19 -11.07 -19.03
N TYR A 249 -1.46 -11.39 -18.82
CA TYR A 249 -1.94 -12.76 -18.78
C TYR A 249 -2.49 -13.21 -20.13
N PRO A 250 -2.40 -14.51 -20.45
CA PRO A 250 -2.99 -15.07 -21.66
C PRO A 250 -4.52 -14.99 -21.63
N ASP A 251 -5.13 -15.33 -22.75
CA ASP A 251 -6.58 -15.52 -22.84
C ASP A 251 -7.00 -16.66 -21.91
N GLN A 252 -8.09 -16.44 -21.17
CA GLN A 252 -8.72 -17.42 -20.30
C GLN A 252 -10.18 -17.61 -20.70
N GLU A 253 -10.74 -18.78 -20.37
CA GLU A 253 -12.18 -19.00 -20.50
C GLU A 253 -12.94 -18.16 -19.47
N GLY A 254 -14.09 -17.64 -19.87
CA GLY A 254 -14.95 -16.81 -19.02
C GLY A 254 -14.56 -15.32 -19.00
N LYS A 255 -14.95 -14.64 -17.91
CA LYS A 255 -14.78 -13.20 -17.75
C LYS A 255 -13.37 -12.83 -17.27
N THR A 256 -13.00 -11.57 -17.49
CA THR A 256 -11.79 -10.91 -16.97
C THR A 256 -12.14 -9.49 -16.54
N ASP A 257 -13.13 -9.36 -15.66
CA ASP A 257 -13.66 -8.08 -15.20
C ASP A 257 -13.54 -7.90 -13.68
N GLY A 258 -13.03 -8.91 -12.97
CA GLY A 258 -12.85 -8.94 -11.51
C GLY A 258 -13.97 -9.66 -10.77
N SER A 259 -15.04 -10.10 -11.46
CA SER A 259 -16.08 -10.93 -10.87
C SER A 259 -15.75 -12.43 -10.93
N GLU A 260 -14.80 -12.82 -11.77
CA GLU A 260 -14.40 -14.21 -11.93
C GLU A 260 -13.57 -14.75 -10.75
N THR A 261 -13.58 -16.06 -10.59
CA THR A 261 -12.77 -16.80 -9.59
C THR A 261 -11.62 -17.58 -10.22
N THR A 262 -11.40 -17.41 -11.53
CA THR A 262 -10.34 -18.11 -12.29
C THR A 262 -8.95 -17.71 -11.79
N SER A 263 -8.12 -18.72 -11.51
CA SER A 263 -6.72 -18.50 -11.11
C SER A 263 -5.92 -17.79 -12.22
N ASN A 264 -5.09 -16.82 -11.85
CA ASN A 264 -4.23 -16.10 -12.78
C ASN A 264 -2.87 -16.80 -12.90
N GLU A 265 -2.67 -17.56 -13.97
CA GLU A 265 -1.45 -18.33 -14.22
C GLU A 265 -0.79 -17.93 -15.55
N ASN A 266 0.49 -18.28 -15.69
CA ASN A 266 1.31 -18.08 -16.89
C ASN A 266 1.46 -16.60 -17.27
N GLN A 267 1.73 -15.73 -16.29
CA GLN A 267 2.05 -14.33 -16.59
C GLN A 267 3.28 -14.25 -17.51
N LYS A 268 3.18 -13.44 -18.55
CA LYS A 268 4.25 -13.24 -19.53
C LYS A 268 4.73 -11.80 -19.47
N LEU A 269 6.04 -11.60 -19.65
CA LEU A 269 6.63 -10.28 -19.80
C LEU A 269 6.74 -9.92 -21.28
N TYR A 270 6.14 -8.81 -21.67
CA TYR A 270 6.15 -8.28 -23.03
C TYR A 270 6.89 -6.95 -23.09
N TYR A 271 7.42 -6.62 -24.26
CA TYR A 271 7.83 -5.28 -24.64
C TYR A 271 6.81 -4.70 -25.61
N HIS A 272 6.27 -3.53 -25.26
CA HIS A 272 5.38 -2.75 -26.11
C HIS A 272 6.12 -1.55 -26.66
N ARG A 273 6.04 -1.33 -27.98
CA ARG A 273 6.61 -0.17 -28.66
C ARG A 273 5.53 0.89 -28.86
N ILE A 274 5.84 2.15 -28.53
CA ILE A 274 4.91 3.25 -28.71
C ILE A 274 4.55 3.43 -30.20
N GLY A 275 3.26 3.61 -30.46
CA GLY A 275 2.69 3.76 -31.80
C GLY A 275 2.40 2.46 -32.55
N THR A 276 2.55 1.29 -31.92
CA THR A 276 2.16 -0.01 -32.50
C THR A 276 0.92 -0.57 -31.81
N SER A 277 0.25 -1.56 -32.42
CA SER A 277 -0.86 -2.23 -31.74
C SER A 277 -0.36 -3.24 -30.69
N GLN A 278 -1.21 -3.62 -29.73
CA GLN A 278 -0.86 -4.59 -28.66
C GLN A 278 -0.52 -5.99 -29.22
N GLU A 279 -1.03 -6.33 -30.41
CA GLU A 279 -0.78 -7.58 -31.13
C GLU A 279 0.67 -7.67 -31.64
N GLU A 280 1.34 -6.53 -31.83
CA GLU A 280 2.74 -6.45 -32.23
C GLU A 280 3.72 -6.56 -31.05
N ASP A 281 3.20 -6.62 -29.81
CA ASP A 281 4.03 -6.70 -28.61
C ASP A 281 4.91 -7.95 -28.61
N VAL A 282 6.17 -7.74 -28.27
CA VAL A 282 7.21 -8.77 -28.31
C VAL A 282 7.23 -9.51 -26.98
N LEU A 283 7.10 -10.83 -27.03
CA LEU A 283 7.29 -11.67 -25.86
C LEU A 283 8.76 -11.68 -25.45
N VAL A 284 9.07 -11.11 -24.28
CA VAL A 284 10.44 -10.91 -23.78
C VAL A 284 10.86 -12.05 -22.85
N ALA A 285 10.00 -12.44 -21.92
CA ALA A 285 10.27 -13.53 -20.98
C ALA A 285 8.98 -14.27 -20.58
N GLU A 286 9.09 -15.58 -20.36
CA GLU A 286 8.04 -16.43 -19.80
C GLU A 286 8.67 -17.65 -19.10
N PHE A 287 7.96 -18.20 -18.11
CA PHE A 287 8.38 -19.37 -17.34
C PHE A 287 7.27 -20.43 -17.32
N PRO A 288 7.01 -21.13 -18.45
CA PRO A 288 5.87 -22.05 -18.58
C PRO A 288 5.94 -23.25 -17.63
N ASP A 289 7.14 -23.67 -17.23
CA ASP A 289 7.34 -24.74 -16.23
C ASP A 289 6.99 -24.28 -14.80
N HIS A 290 6.75 -22.99 -14.61
CA HIS A 290 6.40 -22.36 -13.34
C HIS A 290 5.16 -21.44 -13.51
N PRO A 291 3.97 -22.01 -13.77
CA PRO A 291 2.77 -21.25 -14.15
C PRO A 291 2.32 -20.25 -13.08
N LYS A 292 2.68 -20.45 -11.82
CA LYS A 292 2.34 -19.54 -10.71
C LYS A 292 3.29 -18.36 -10.55
N TRP A 293 4.40 -18.32 -11.29
CA TRP A 293 5.33 -17.20 -11.18
C TRP A 293 4.74 -15.93 -11.77
N ARG A 294 4.84 -14.87 -10.99
CA ARG A 294 4.54 -13.49 -11.38
C ARG A 294 5.84 -12.75 -11.60
N ILE A 295 5.96 -12.05 -12.71
CA ILE A 295 7.17 -11.39 -13.16
C ILE A 295 7.05 -9.90 -12.88
N ARG A 296 7.86 -9.40 -11.93
CA ARG A 296 8.16 -7.97 -11.83
C ARG A 296 9.38 -7.65 -12.69
N SER A 297 9.40 -6.47 -13.31
CA SER A 297 10.56 -6.02 -14.08
C SER A 297 10.85 -4.55 -13.85
N ASP A 298 12.14 -4.21 -13.85
CA ASP A 298 12.64 -2.85 -13.77
C ASP A 298 13.77 -2.67 -14.79
N VAL A 299 13.92 -1.46 -15.33
CA VAL A 299 15.09 -1.08 -16.12
C VAL A 299 16.07 -0.37 -15.19
N SER A 300 17.35 -0.74 -15.25
CA SER A 300 18.40 -0.15 -14.41
C SER A 300 18.54 1.36 -14.64
N ASP A 301 18.99 2.12 -13.64
CA ASP A 301 19.18 3.58 -13.72
C ASP A 301 20.08 4.05 -14.89
N CYS A 302 20.97 3.19 -15.40
CA CYS A 302 21.80 3.49 -16.57
C CYS A 302 21.17 3.10 -17.92
N GLY A 303 19.98 2.51 -17.93
CA GLY A 303 19.24 2.07 -19.12
C GLY A 303 19.75 0.79 -19.80
N ASN A 304 20.86 0.23 -19.32
CA ASN A 304 21.58 -0.84 -20.02
C ASN A 304 21.11 -2.26 -19.65
N TYR A 305 20.29 -2.41 -18.63
CA TYR A 305 19.89 -3.72 -18.12
C TYR A 305 18.39 -3.78 -17.82
N LEU A 306 17.78 -4.91 -18.16
CA LEU A 306 16.47 -5.31 -17.68
C LEU A 306 16.68 -6.26 -16.48
N ILE A 307 16.12 -5.90 -15.34
CA ILE A 307 16.04 -6.74 -14.15
C ILE A 307 14.70 -7.46 -14.17
N VAL A 308 14.71 -8.79 -14.10
CA VAL A 308 13.51 -9.63 -14.13
C VAL A 308 13.44 -10.42 -12.82
N CYS A 309 12.40 -10.16 -12.02
CA CYS A 309 12.22 -10.73 -10.69
C CYS A 309 10.94 -11.57 -10.60
N PRO A 310 11.00 -12.86 -11.01
CA PRO A 310 9.93 -13.82 -10.74
C PRO A 310 9.73 -14.01 -9.24
N GLN A 311 8.48 -14.05 -8.82
CA GLN A 311 8.04 -14.41 -7.46
C GLN A 311 6.87 -15.38 -7.58
N GLN A 312 6.72 -16.31 -6.65
CA GLN A 312 5.57 -17.20 -6.65
C GLN A 312 4.45 -16.67 -5.74
N ASP A 313 4.82 -16.36 -4.49
CA ASP A 313 3.86 -16.00 -3.45
C ASP A 313 4.00 -14.52 -3.06
N CYS A 314 3.80 -14.19 -1.78
CA CYS A 314 3.82 -12.80 -1.28
C CYS A 314 5.22 -12.30 -0.87
N ARG A 315 6.23 -13.18 -0.87
CA ARG A 315 7.64 -12.89 -0.55
C ARG A 315 8.56 -13.82 -1.32
N ASP A 316 9.84 -13.48 -1.24
CA ASP A 316 10.97 -14.13 -1.87
C ASP A 316 10.90 -14.01 -3.40
N ASN A 317 12.02 -13.63 -4.00
CA ASN A 317 12.08 -13.48 -5.44
C ASN A 317 13.38 -14.00 -6.02
N LEU A 318 13.26 -14.48 -7.24
CA LEU A 318 14.40 -14.73 -8.10
C LEU A 318 14.88 -13.41 -8.70
N VAL A 319 16.09 -13.41 -9.26
CA VAL A 319 16.64 -12.27 -9.99
C VAL A 319 17.37 -12.80 -11.21
N PHE A 320 16.89 -12.35 -12.37
CA PHE A 320 17.52 -12.55 -13.66
C PHE A 320 17.83 -11.19 -14.28
N PHE A 321 18.81 -11.17 -15.19
CA PHE A 321 19.19 -9.98 -15.93
C PHE A 321 19.26 -10.23 -17.41
N ALA A 322 18.91 -9.23 -18.21
CA ALA A 322 19.25 -9.16 -19.62
C ALA A 322 19.98 -7.85 -19.93
N SER A 323 21.00 -7.91 -20.78
CA SER A 323 21.59 -6.71 -21.37
C SER A 323 20.62 -6.11 -22.39
N LEU A 324 20.44 -4.79 -22.33
CA LEU A 324 19.62 -4.03 -23.27
C LEU A 324 20.46 -3.30 -24.33
N VAL A 325 21.79 -3.29 -24.20
CA VAL A 325 22.68 -2.47 -25.05
C VAL A 325 22.54 -2.78 -26.55
N GLU A 326 22.59 -4.05 -26.95
CA GLU A 326 22.40 -4.45 -28.35
C GLU A 326 20.93 -4.56 -28.74
N PRO A 327 20.04 -5.17 -27.92
CA PRO A 327 18.61 -5.23 -28.25
C PRO A 327 17.95 -3.87 -28.51
N LEU A 328 18.35 -2.80 -27.81
CA LEU A 328 17.80 -1.46 -28.07
C LEU A 328 18.31 -0.86 -29.38
N LYS A 329 19.55 -1.16 -29.81
CA LYS A 329 20.08 -0.70 -31.10
C LYS A 329 19.41 -1.39 -32.28
N GLU A 330 19.17 -2.70 -32.17
CA GLU A 330 18.56 -3.51 -33.22
C GLU A 330 17.01 -3.43 -33.21
N GLY A 331 16.46 -2.98 -32.09
CA GLY A 331 15.03 -3.05 -31.77
C GLY A 331 14.68 -4.39 -31.13
N ILE A 332 14.05 -4.35 -29.96
CA ILE A 332 13.58 -5.54 -29.25
C ILE A 332 12.51 -6.22 -30.10
N ASN A 333 12.84 -7.40 -30.63
CA ASN A 333 12.00 -8.15 -31.58
C ASN A 333 11.88 -9.65 -31.26
N SER A 334 12.51 -10.12 -30.18
CA SER A 334 12.48 -11.51 -29.72
C SER A 334 12.67 -11.60 -28.21
N LYS A 335 12.61 -12.83 -27.68
CA LYS A 335 12.88 -13.10 -26.25
C LYS A 335 14.29 -12.68 -25.89
N LEU A 336 14.46 -12.06 -24.72
CA LEU A 336 15.77 -11.68 -24.22
C LEU A 336 16.46 -12.87 -23.54
N GLU A 337 17.78 -12.95 -23.71
CA GLU A 337 18.60 -13.93 -22.99
C GLU A 337 18.72 -13.53 -21.53
N LEU A 338 18.11 -14.33 -20.64
CA LEU A 338 18.12 -14.09 -19.20
C LEU A 338 19.31 -14.80 -18.54
N THR A 339 20.18 -14.00 -17.92
CA THR A 339 21.26 -14.48 -17.05
C THR A 339 20.74 -14.63 -15.61
N PRO A 340 20.75 -15.84 -15.02
CA PRO A 340 20.33 -16.04 -13.64
C PRO A 340 21.37 -15.49 -12.65
N ILE A 341 20.90 -14.75 -11.63
CA ILE A 341 21.72 -14.27 -10.51
C ILE A 341 21.28 -14.92 -9.20
N ILE A 342 19.97 -14.86 -8.91
CA ILE A 342 19.34 -15.53 -7.78
C ILE A 342 18.34 -16.54 -8.32
N THR A 343 18.54 -17.82 -8.01
CA THR A 343 17.73 -18.93 -8.56
C THR A 343 16.91 -19.67 -7.51
N ASN A 344 16.95 -19.23 -6.25
CA ASN A 344 16.20 -19.84 -5.15
C ASN A 344 15.27 -18.80 -4.50
N LEU A 345 14.02 -19.19 -4.25
CA LEU A 345 13.06 -18.39 -3.48
C LEU A 345 13.36 -18.56 -1.98
N GLU A 346 14.27 -17.75 -1.45
CA GLU A 346 14.75 -17.86 -0.07
C GLU A 346 14.88 -16.53 0.69
N ALA A 347 14.80 -15.42 -0.04
CA ALA A 347 14.94 -14.07 0.47
C ALA A 347 14.37 -13.10 -0.56
N ASP A 348 14.04 -11.90 -0.09
CA ASP A 348 13.68 -10.77 -0.93
C ASP A 348 14.94 -10.10 -1.48
N TYR A 349 14.88 -9.64 -2.73
CA TYR A 349 15.93 -8.90 -3.42
C TYR A 349 15.31 -7.75 -4.21
N ASP A 350 15.25 -6.57 -3.60
CA ASP A 350 14.70 -5.36 -4.20
C ASP A 350 15.81 -4.49 -4.78
N TYR A 351 15.75 -4.19 -6.08
CA TYR A 351 16.72 -3.31 -6.75
C TYR A 351 16.66 -1.89 -6.18
N VAL A 352 17.83 -1.32 -5.88
CA VAL A 352 17.98 0.04 -5.32
C VAL A 352 18.58 0.99 -6.36
N THR A 353 19.72 0.64 -6.94
CA THR A 353 20.45 1.39 -8.00
C THR A 353 21.63 0.56 -8.50
N ASN A 354 22.39 1.03 -9.51
CA ASN A 354 23.63 0.41 -9.96
C ASN A 354 24.69 1.41 -10.45
N ASP A 355 25.96 1.05 -10.31
CA ASP A 355 27.10 1.71 -10.94
C ASP A 355 27.75 0.77 -11.96
N GLY A 356 27.45 0.99 -13.25
CA GLY A 356 27.86 0.05 -14.29
C GLY A 356 27.29 -1.34 -14.05
N SER A 357 28.16 -2.34 -13.86
CA SER A 357 27.78 -3.72 -13.56
C SER A 357 27.58 -4.00 -12.06
N VAL A 358 27.85 -3.04 -11.17
CA VAL A 358 27.68 -3.22 -9.71
C VAL A 358 26.28 -2.79 -9.30
N PHE A 359 25.45 -3.74 -8.91
CA PHE A 359 24.06 -3.53 -8.53
C PHE A 359 23.89 -3.57 -7.02
N HIS A 360 23.06 -2.67 -6.50
CA HIS A 360 22.72 -2.61 -5.08
C HIS A 360 21.30 -3.13 -4.84
N PHE A 361 21.17 -4.09 -3.94
CA PHE A 361 19.90 -4.72 -3.59
C PHE A 361 19.63 -4.62 -2.09
N LYS A 362 18.41 -4.24 -1.71
CA LYS A 362 17.88 -4.45 -0.36
C LYS A 362 17.48 -5.92 -0.25
N THR A 363 17.98 -6.62 0.77
CA THR A 363 17.71 -8.05 0.97
C THR A 363 17.62 -8.43 2.44
N ASN A 364 16.81 -9.45 2.75
CA ASN A 364 16.74 -10.10 4.04
C ASN A 364 17.53 -11.43 4.11
N LYS A 365 18.33 -11.74 3.07
CA LYS A 365 19.18 -12.94 3.05
C LYS A 365 20.17 -12.93 4.21
N ASN A 366 19.92 -13.80 5.18
CA ASN A 366 20.63 -13.91 6.46
C ASN A 366 20.63 -12.60 7.28
N ALA A 367 19.60 -11.77 7.10
CA ALA A 367 19.46 -10.46 7.73
C ALA A 367 17.96 -10.13 7.92
N PRO A 368 17.26 -10.68 8.93
CA PRO A 368 15.82 -10.48 9.11
C PRO A 368 15.38 -9.01 9.17
N ASN A 369 16.22 -8.08 9.62
CA ASN A 369 15.95 -6.63 9.62
C ASN A 369 16.35 -5.93 8.31
N TYR A 370 16.67 -6.70 7.27
CA TYR A 370 17.17 -6.27 5.97
C TYR A 370 18.54 -5.57 6.02
N ARG A 371 19.23 -5.64 4.89
CA ARG A 371 20.52 -4.98 4.63
C ARG A 371 20.59 -4.58 3.15
N ILE A 372 21.62 -3.83 2.76
CA ILE A 372 21.91 -3.55 1.35
C ILE A 372 23.22 -4.22 0.96
N VAL A 373 23.18 -5.02 -0.09
CA VAL A 373 24.34 -5.71 -0.66
C VAL A 373 24.63 -5.21 -2.07
N SER A 374 25.90 -5.24 -2.45
CA SER A 374 26.40 -4.93 -3.78
C SER A 374 26.80 -6.24 -4.48
N ILE A 375 26.33 -6.41 -5.72
CA ILE A 375 26.56 -7.59 -6.56
C ILE A 375 27.13 -7.10 -7.90
N ASP A 376 28.35 -7.53 -8.26
CA ASP A 376 28.88 -7.27 -9.61
C ASP A 376 28.36 -8.34 -10.56
N LEU A 377 27.61 -7.95 -11.60
CA LEU A 377 27.07 -8.88 -12.58
C LEU A 377 28.14 -9.60 -13.41
N ASN A 378 29.37 -9.07 -13.46
CA ASN A 378 30.49 -9.77 -14.09
C ASN A 378 31.04 -10.90 -13.21
N ASN A 379 30.77 -10.88 -11.91
CA ASN A 379 31.16 -11.92 -10.96
C ASN A 379 30.08 -12.09 -9.87
N PRO A 380 28.90 -12.64 -10.21
CA PRO A 380 27.72 -12.56 -9.35
C PRO A 380 27.68 -13.60 -8.23
N HIS A 381 28.78 -14.33 -8.01
CA HIS A 381 28.86 -15.38 -7.01
C HIS A 381 28.57 -14.83 -5.61
N ILE A 382 27.69 -15.53 -4.86
CA ILE A 382 27.19 -15.08 -3.55
C ILE A 382 28.30 -14.80 -2.52
N ASN A 383 29.43 -15.51 -2.64
CA ASN A 383 30.58 -15.33 -1.74
C ASN A 383 31.35 -14.02 -2.01
N ASP A 384 31.14 -13.40 -3.16
CA ASP A 384 31.80 -12.17 -3.58
C ASP A 384 30.93 -10.92 -3.34
N TRP A 385 29.72 -11.10 -2.80
CA TRP A 385 28.84 -9.99 -2.48
C TRP A 385 29.41 -9.14 -1.35
N VAL A 386 29.34 -7.82 -1.52
CA VAL A 386 29.80 -6.86 -0.53
C VAL A 386 28.61 -6.27 0.20
N THR A 387 28.66 -6.22 1.53
CA THR A 387 27.62 -5.50 2.30
C THR A 387 27.90 -4.00 2.24
N LEU A 388 26.97 -3.23 1.67
CA LEU A 388 27.05 -1.76 1.61
C LEU A 388 26.45 -1.12 2.87
N VAL A 389 25.26 -1.56 3.26
CA VAL A 389 24.60 -1.14 4.51
C VAL A 389 24.32 -2.39 5.31
N SER A 390 24.97 -2.52 6.47
CA SER A 390 24.78 -3.67 7.37
C SER A 390 23.37 -3.72 7.94
N GLU A 391 22.94 -4.92 8.29
CA GLU A 391 21.70 -5.12 9.05
C GLU A 391 21.74 -4.33 10.37
N HIS A 392 20.67 -3.59 10.67
CA HIS A 392 20.55 -2.90 11.96
C HIS A 392 20.10 -3.90 13.05
N PRO A 393 20.68 -3.88 14.26
CA PRO A 393 20.38 -4.88 15.30
C PRO A 393 18.94 -4.84 15.84
N LYS A 394 18.19 -3.77 15.55
CA LYS A 394 16.83 -3.55 16.08
C LYS A 394 15.81 -3.02 15.08
N ASP A 395 16.26 -2.34 14.03
CA ASP A 395 15.38 -1.50 13.20
C ASP A 395 15.29 -2.15 11.85
N VAL A 396 14.09 -2.25 11.30
CA VAL A 396 13.88 -2.89 10.00
C VAL A 396 14.14 -1.87 8.91
N LEU A 397 15.03 -2.14 7.96
CA LEU A 397 15.19 -1.32 6.76
C LEU A 397 13.97 -1.54 5.86
N ASP A 398 13.09 -0.55 5.80
CA ASP A 398 11.82 -0.60 5.07
C ASP A 398 12.07 -0.42 3.56
N TRP A 399 12.72 0.69 3.20
CA TRP A 399 13.08 1.00 1.83
C TRP A 399 14.35 1.85 1.74
N ALA A 400 14.96 1.84 0.55
CA ALA A 400 16.11 2.65 0.21
C ALA A 400 15.96 3.21 -1.22
N SER A 401 16.48 4.40 -1.48
CA SER A 401 16.45 5.05 -2.79
C SER A 401 17.69 5.89 -3.04
N ALA A 402 18.30 5.75 -4.22
CA ALA A 402 19.43 6.58 -4.62
C ALA A 402 18.97 8.00 -4.99
N ALA A 403 19.75 9.00 -4.55
CA ALA A 403 19.46 10.41 -4.77
C ALA A 403 20.76 11.20 -4.96
N ALA A 404 20.69 12.36 -5.61
CA ALA A 404 21.82 13.29 -5.76
C ALA A 404 23.13 12.63 -6.23
N HIS A 405 23.02 11.69 -7.18
CA HIS A 405 24.04 10.88 -7.84
C HIS A 405 24.75 9.86 -6.93
N ASP A 406 25.23 10.30 -5.76
CA ASP A 406 26.13 9.56 -4.88
C ASP A 406 25.59 9.37 -3.45
N LYS A 407 24.31 9.69 -3.22
CA LYS A 407 23.66 9.54 -1.91
C LYS A 407 22.60 8.45 -1.94
N LEU A 408 22.30 7.94 -0.76
CA LEU A 408 21.29 6.92 -0.54
C LEU A 408 20.38 7.35 0.61
N VAL A 409 19.10 7.57 0.31
CA VAL A 409 18.06 7.81 1.31
C VAL A 409 17.59 6.46 1.81
N VAL A 410 17.57 6.25 3.12
CA VAL A 410 17.12 5.02 3.76
C VAL A 410 16.05 5.33 4.81
N CYS A 411 14.99 4.55 4.82
CA CYS A 411 13.94 4.62 5.83
C CYS A 411 13.94 3.34 6.64
N TYR A 412 14.03 3.46 7.96
CA TYR A 412 13.88 2.34 8.88
C TYR A 412 12.58 2.43 9.66
N ILE A 413 12.16 1.29 10.21
CA ILE A 413 11.10 1.19 11.21
C ILE A 413 11.76 0.88 12.56
N HIS A 414 11.70 1.84 13.49
CA HIS A 414 12.16 1.70 14.86
C HIS A 414 10.95 1.68 15.80
N ASP A 415 10.65 0.52 16.41
CA ASP A 415 9.47 0.33 17.25
C ASP A 415 8.21 0.94 16.60
N VAL A 416 7.92 0.54 15.36
CA VAL A 416 6.71 0.96 14.61
C VAL A 416 6.65 2.47 14.32
N LYS A 417 7.80 3.14 14.19
CA LYS A 417 7.93 4.55 13.78
C LYS A 417 8.96 4.67 12.66
N SER A 418 8.67 5.47 11.64
CA SER A 418 9.68 5.73 10.61
C SER A 418 10.85 6.55 11.15
N THR A 419 12.07 6.19 10.75
CA THR A 419 13.26 7.04 10.84
C THR A 419 13.79 7.22 9.43
N LEU A 420 14.38 8.39 9.13
CA LEU A 420 14.87 8.71 7.79
C LEU A 420 16.31 9.21 7.86
N SER A 421 17.18 8.61 7.07
CA SER A 421 18.61 8.92 7.05
C SER A 421 19.12 9.04 5.62
N LEU A 422 20.20 9.79 5.47
CA LEU A 422 20.96 9.97 4.24
C LEU A 422 22.34 9.35 4.44
N LEU A 423 22.71 8.43 3.56
CA LEU A 423 24.00 7.75 3.53
C LEU A 423 24.76 8.11 2.25
N ARG A 424 26.07 7.84 2.23
CA ARG A 424 26.87 7.85 1.00
C ARG A 424 26.69 6.52 0.26
N LEU A 425 26.39 6.57 -1.03
CA LEU A 425 26.25 5.36 -1.87
C LEU A 425 27.58 4.62 -2.00
N LYS A 426 28.71 5.33 -1.95
CA LYS A 426 30.06 4.76 -2.10
C LYS A 426 30.41 3.71 -1.05
N ASP A 427 30.03 3.93 0.20
CA ASP A 427 30.49 3.13 1.34
C ASP A 427 29.44 2.92 2.45
N GLY A 428 28.22 3.42 2.27
CA GLY A 428 27.14 3.31 3.25
C GLY A 428 27.31 4.19 4.48
N SER A 429 28.31 5.08 4.52
CA SER A 429 28.55 5.95 5.68
C SER A 429 27.43 6.97 5.88
N LEU A 430 27.06 7.21 7.13
CA LEU A 430 26.02 8.18 7.50
C LEU A 430 26.43 9.60 7.14
N VAL A 431 25.55 10.31 6.43
CA VAL A 431 25.67 11.74 6.13
C VAL A 431 24.80 12.55 7.10
N LYS A 432 23.50 12.21 7.20
CA LYS A 432 22.54 12.97 8.01
C LYS A 432 21.38 12.09 8.48
N ASN A 433 20.85 12.40 9.66
CA ASN A 433 19.54 11.91 10.10
C ASN A 433 18.52 13.06 10.03
N PHE A 434 17.34 12.78 9.51
CA PHE A 434 16.23 13.72 9.52
C PHE A 434 15.36 13.46 10.77
N PRO A 435 15.24 14.42 11.69
CA PRO A 435 14.42 14.23 12.88
C PRO A 435 12.94 14.14 12.47
N LEU A 436 12.28 13.06 12.91
CA LEU A 436 10.86 12.82 12.68
C LEU A 436 10.15 12.65 14.02
N GLU A 437 8.90 13.09 14.08
CA GLU A 437 8.02 12.77 15.20
C GLU A 437 7.53 11.31 15.13
N VAL A 438 6.68 10.88 16.07
CA VAL A 438 5.99 9.58 15.98
C VAL A 438 5.07 9.60 14.77
N GLY A 439 5.40 8.82 13.75
CA GLY A 439 4.66 8.79 12.51
C GLY A 439 5.26 7.86 11.46
N THR A 440 4.89 8.12 10.21
CA THR A 440 5.28 7.32 9.06
C THR A 440 5.63 8.23 7.89
N VAL A 441 6.73 7.91 7.20
CA VAL A 441 7.00 8.48 5.87
C VAL A 441 6.14 7.72 4.87
N ILE A 442 5.03 8.33 4.45
CA ILE A 442 4.00 7.76 3.57
C ILE A 442 4.13 8.22 2.11
N GLY A 443 5.26 8.82 1.74
CA GLY A 443 5.51 9.26 0.39
C GLY A 443 6.94 9.74 0.25
N TYR A 444 7.57 9.43 -0.88
CA TYR A 444 8.92 9.85 -1.20
C TYR A 444 9.02 10.12 -2.71
N SER A 445 9.79 11.13 -3.07
CA SER A 445 10.16 11.44 -4.44
C SER A 445 11.56 12.04 -4.42
N GLY A 446 12.49 11.40 -5.09
CA GLY A 446 13.87 11.84 -5.20
C GLY A 446 14.59 10.87 -6.10
N LYS A 447 14.85 11.30 -7.33
CA LYS A 447 15.54 10.49 -8.34
C LYS A 447 17.05 10.66 -8.20
N ARG A 448 17.81 9.65 -8.63
CA ARG A 448 19.26 9.64 -8.53
C ARG A 448 19.89 10.82 -9.25
N GLU A 449 19.39 11.20 -10.41
CA GLU A 449 19.90 12.31 -11.21
C GLU A 449 19.52 13.70 -10.68
N HIS A 450 18.74 13.81 -9.61
CA HIS A 450 18.27 15.08 -9.05
C HIS A 450 18.88 15.34 -7.68
N THR A 451 19.18 16.61 -7.41
CA THR A 451 19.73 17.07 -6.13
C THR A 451 18.67 17.57 -5.17
N GLU A 452 17.43 17.10 -5.31
CA GLU A 452 16.34 17.44 -4.41
C GLU A 452 15.51 16.19 -4.10
N MET A 453 14.87 16.20 -2.93
CA MET A 453 13.89 15.19 -2.57
C MET A 453 12.71 15.80 -1.82
N PHE A 454 11.58 15.11 -1.92
CA PHE A 454 10.37 15.36 -1.17
C PHE A 454 9.99 14.12 -0.39
N PHE A 455 9.53 14.29 0.85
CA PHE A 455 8.92 13.21 1.59
C PHE A 455 7.65 13.69 2.30
N GLN A 456 6.66 12.81 2.39
CA GLN A 456 5.40 13.08 3.06
C GLN A 456 5.34 12.31 4.37
N PHE A 457 5.11 13.03 5.46
CA PHE A 457 5.05 12.46 6.80
C PHE A 457 3.64 12.59 7.37
N ALA A 458 3.08 11.47 7.83
CA ALA A 458 1.77 11.41 8.47
C ALA A 458 1.84 10.74 9.84
N SER A 459 0.82 10.96 10.66
CA SER A 459 0.64 10.31 11.96
C SER A 459 -0.85 10.21 12.28
N PHE A 460 -1.23 9.66 13.43
CA PHE A 460 -2.65 9.51 13.80
C PHE A 460 -3.42 10.84 13.83
N LEU A 461 -2.74 11.95 14.18
CA LEU A 461 -3.32 13.28 14.33
C LEU A 461 -2.82 14.28 13.27
N THR A 462 -1.95 13.83 12.35
CA THR A 462 -1.32 14.66 11.31
C THR A 462 -1.62 14.06 9.94
N PRO A 463 -2.46 14.70 9.10
CA PRO A 463 -2.92 14.15 7.83
C PRO A 463 -1.85 13.74 6.83
N GLY A 464 -0.77 14.52 6.75
CA GLY A 464 0.31 14.28 5.79
C GLY A 464 0.98 15.57 5.35
N ASN A 465 2.01 16.02 6.08
CA ASN A 465 2.80 17.18 5.71
C ASN A 465 3.90 16.78 4.73
N ILE A 466 4.15 17.61 3.72
CA ILE A 466 5.21 17.38 2.72
C ILE A 466 6.40 18.26 3.08
N PHE A 467 7.58 17.67 3.07
CA PHE A 467 8.86 18.33 3.29
C PHE A 467 9.68 18.28 2.01
N HIS A 468 10.45 19.34 1.77
CA HIS A 468 11.44 19.46 0.70
C HIS A 468 12.84 19.51 1.29
N VAL A 469 13.78 18.84 0.64
CA VAL A 469 15.21 18.88 0.98
C VAL A 469 15.99 19.15 -0.29
N ASP A 470 16.75 20.24 -0.30
CA ASP A 470 17.83 20.44 -1.27
C ASP A 470 19.06 19.66 -0.81
N LEU A 471 19.43 18.63 -1.57
CA LEU A 471 20.55 17.74 -1.29
C LEU A 471 21.89 18.30 -1.79
N ALA A 472 21.89 19.44 -2.48
CA ALA A 472 23.08 20.21 -2.82
C ALA A 472 23.42 21.28 -1.77
N ASP A 473 22.44 21.71 -0.96
CA ASP A 473 22.69 22.55 0.23
C ASP A 473 23.62 21.80 1.21
N GLU A 474 24.58 22.51 1.81
CA GLU A 474 25.51 21.93 2.79
C GLU A 474 24.75 21.39 4.02
N ASN A 475 23.70 22.10 4.45
CA ASN A 475 22.93 21.70 5.62
C ASN A 475 21.91 20.61 5.29
N MET A 476 21.36 20.55 4.08
CA MET A 476 20.32 19.58 3.68
C MET A 476 19.16 19.56 4.68
N ASP A 477 18.62 20.73 5.03
CA ASP A 477 17.52 20.82 6.00
C ASP A 477 16.18 20.48 5.37
N ALA A 478 15.37 19.70 6.09
CA ALA A 478 14.00 19.43 5.71
C ALA A 478 13.12 20.63 6.01
N ARG A 479 12.67 21.31 4.95
CA ARG A 479 11.79 22.48 5.04
C ARG A 479 10.35 22.04 4.77
N LEU A 480 9.42 22.51 5.59
CA LEU A 480 7.99 22.27 5.35
C LEU A 480 7.61 22.89 4.00
N PHE A 481 7.24 22.05 3.05
CA PHE A 481 6.84 22.44 1.71
C PHE A 481 5.32 22.64 1.62
N ARG A 482 4.54 21.71 2.19
CA ARG A 482 3.09 21.85 2.30
C ARG A 482 2.60 21.30 3.63
N GLU A 483 1.86 22.12 4.36
CA GLU A 483 1.11 21.71 5.54
C GLU A 483 -0.31 21.26 5.13
N VAL A 484 -0.79 20.16 5.71
CA VAL A 484 -2.16 19.69 5.50
C VAL A 484 -2.90 19.69 6.84
N THR A 485 -3.83 20.63 7.00
CA THR A 485 -4.63 20.80 8.21
C THR A 485 -6.09 20.40 7.99
N LEU A 486 -6.75 19.91 9.03
CA LEU A 486 -8.21 19.73 9.03
C LEU A 486 -8.90 20.91 9.70
N GLU A 487 -9.87 21.50 9.02
CA GLU A 487 -10.72 22.51 9.62
C GLU A 487 -11.57 21.93 10.77
N GLY A 488 -11.65 22.66 11.88
CA GLY A 488 -12.46 22.27 13.02
C GLY A 488 -11.95 21.03 13.78
N PHE A 489 -10.68 20.65 13.59
CA PHE A 489 -10.00 19.63 14.38
C PHE A 489 -8.80 20.22 15.11
N ASP A 490 -8.76 20.06 16.43
CA ASP A 490 -7.65 20.50 17.28
C ASP A 490 -6.89 19.28 17.81
N ALA A 491 -5.77 18.97 17.15
CA ALA A 491 -4.91 17.84 17.50
C ALA A 491 -4.35 17.93 18.92
N SER A 492 -4.21 19.14 19.49
CA SER A 492 -3.61 19.36 20.81
C SER A 492 -4.47 18.78 21.95
N LYS A 493 -5.75 18.51 21.70
CA LYS A 493 -6.67 17.86 22.64
C LYS A 493 -6.45 16.36 22.78
N PHE A 494 -5.67 15.77 21.88
CA PHE A 494 -5.44 14.33 21.82
C PHE A 494 -4.01 13.98 22.23
N THR A 495 -3.82 12.73 22.61
CA THR A 495 -2.51 12.17 22.92
C THR A 495 -2.38 10.80 22.27
N THR A 496 -1.15 10.47 21.87
CA THR A 496 -0.76 9.15 21.38
C THR A 496 0.25 8.58 22.36
N THR A 497 0.02 7.36 22.83
CA THR A 497 0.95 6.64 23.69
C THR A 497 1.27 5.29 23.08
N GLN A 498 2.55 4.96 23.02
CA GLN A 498 3.00 3.61 22.66
C GLN A 498 3.18 2.81 23.94
N VAL A 499 2.55 1.65 24.01
CA VAL A 499 2.72 0.67 25.09
C VAL A 499 3.23 -0.64 24.52
N PHE A 500 3.84 -1.46 25.37
CA PHE A 500 4.22 -2.84 25.07
C PHE A 500 3.50 -3.75 26.04
N TYR A 501 2.68 -4.68 25.52
CA TYR A 501 1.89 -5.59 26.35
C TYR A 501 2.32 -7.05 26.13
N PRO A 502 2.34 -7.89 27.18
CA PRO A 502 2.68 -9.30 27.02
C PRO A 502 1.58 -10.07 26.28
N SER A 503 1.96 -10.80 25.24
CA SER A 503 1.16 -11.85 24.59
C SER A 503 1.04 -13.08 25.51
N LYS A 504 0.22 -14.07 25.11
CA LYS A 504 0.01 -15.33 25.86
C LYS A 504 1.32 -16.07 26.19
N ASP A 505 2.32 -15.95 25.34
CA ASP A 505 3.66 -16.55 25.45
C ASP A 505 4.70 -15.61 26.10
N GLY A 506 4.30 -14.42 26.54
CA GLY A 506 5.18 -13.43 27.17
C GLY A 506 5.90 -12.49 26.21
N THR A 507 5.81 -12.70 24.88
CA THR A 507 6.37 -11.76 23.89
C THR A 507 5.72 -10.39 24.05
N GLN A 508 6.53 -9.32 24.08
CA GLN A 508 6.04 -7.95 24.15
C GLN A 508 5.53 -7.51 22.78
N ILE A 509 4.28 -7.06 22.72
CA ILE A 509 3.63 -6.58 21.49
C ILE A 509 3.45 -5.06 21.58
N PRO A 510 3.97 -4.28 20.63
CA PRO A 510 3.72 -2.85 20.58
C PRO A 510 2.24 -2.56 20.30
N MET A 511 1.70 -1.52 20.92
CA MET A 511 0.38 -1.00 20.63
C MET A 511 0.36 0.52 20.80
N PHE A 512 -0.18 1.22 19.80
CA PHE A 512 -0.51 2.62 19.96
C PHE A 512 -1.91 2.78 20.53
N ILE A 513 -2.05 3.67 21.50
CA ILE A 513 -3.33 4.07 22.08
C ILE A 513 -3.49 5.57 21.84
N VAL A 514 -4.59 5.97 21.19
CA VAL A 514 -4.88 7.36 20.85
C VAL A 514 -6.25 7.75 21.40
N HIS A 515 -6.30 8.85 22.13
CA HIS A 515 -7.54 9.35 22.76
C HIS A 515 -7.43 10.83 23.16
N LYS A 516 -8.54 11.44 23.59
CA LYS A 516 -8.55 12.78 24.19
C LYS A 516 -7.82 12.81 25.52
N LYS A 517 -7.03 13.85 25.79
CA LYS A 517 -6.22 13.98 27.01
C LYS A 517 -7.04 13.94 28.31
N ASP A 518 -8.28 14.43 28.28
CA ASP A 518 -9.17 14.57 29.44
C ASP A 518 -10.16 13.40 29.60
N ILE A 519 -10.06 12.35 28.79
CA ILE A 519 -10.97 11.20 28.90
C ILE A 519 -10.70 10.39 30.19
N PRO A 520 -11.72 10.08 31.01
CA PRO A 520 -11.53 9.24 32.19
C PRO A 520 -11.23 7.78 31.81
N LEU A 521 -10.08 7.24 32.19
CA LEU A 521 -9.72 5.83 31.96
C LEU A 521 -10.35 4.90 33.02
N ASN A 522 -11.67 4.75 32.98
CA ASN A 522 -12.46 4.04 34.00
C ASN A 522 -13.12 2.73 33.51
N GLY A 523 -12.80 2.28 32.30
CA GLY A 523 -13.34 1.05 31.70
C GLY A 523 -14.68 1.20 30.96
N ASN A 524 -15.28 2.39 30.93
CA ASN A 524 -16.57 2.63 30.25
C ASN A 524 -16.45 3.29 28.87
N ASN A 525 -15.22 3.54 28.39
CA ASN A 525 -15.00 4.19 27.10
C ASN A 525 -15.22 3.22 25.93
N LEU A 526 -15.74 3.72 24.81
CA LEU A 526 -15.76 2.97 23.56
C LEU A 526 -14.32 2.73 23.10
N CYS A 527 -14.03 1.53 22.61
CA CYS A 527 -12.70 1.18 22.10
C CYS A 527 -12.81 0.60 20.70
N GLN A 528 -11.99 1.12 19.78
CA GLN A 528 -11.75 0.51 18.47
C GLN A 528 -10.36 -0.11 18.49
N LEU A 529 -10.31 -1.44 18.58
CA LEU A 529 -9.07 -2.21 18.44
C LEU A 529 -8.88 -2.62 16.98
N TYR A 530 -7.75 -2.22 16.39
CA TYR A 530 -7.36 -2.56 15.02
C TYR A 530 -6.07 -3.39 15.00
N GLY A 531 -6.00 -4.35 14.09
CA GLY A 531 -4.82 -5.18 13.82
C GLY A 531 -4.91 -5.84 12.45
N TYR A 532 -3.77 -6.35 11.95
CA TYR A 532 -3.68 -7.09 10.70
C TYR A 532 -3.01 -8.46 10.92
N GLY A 533 -1.68 -8.51 11.05
CA GLY A 533 -0.96 -9.71 11.50
C GLY A 533 -0.68 -10.75 10.42
N GLY A 534 -0.10 -10.33 9.29
CA GLY A 534 0.33 -11.26 8.23
C GLY A 534 1.17 -10.57 7.15
N PHE A 535 1.73 -11.38 6.25
CA PHE A 535 2.35 -10.95 4.99
C PHE A 535 3.48 -9.91 5.12
N ASN A 536 4.16 -9.83 6.27
CA ASN A 536 5.22 -8.85 6.51
C ASN A 536 4.73 -7.38 6.43
N VAL A 537 3.42 -7.13 6.58
CA VAL A 537 2.85 -5.78 6.53
C VAL A 537 2.90 -5.13 7.91
N SER A 538 3.71 -4.09 8.06
CA SER A 538 3.78 -3.29 9.30
C SER A 538 2.64 -2.26 9.35
N ILE A 539 1.83 -2.30 10.42
CA ILE A 539 0.74 -1.33 10.63
C ILE A 539 1.29 -0.08 11.34
N LEU A 540 1.68 0.93 10.56
CA LEU A 540 2.33 2.13 11.07
C LEU A 540 1.34 3.28 11.38
N PRO A 541 1.73 4.28 12.20
CA PRO A 541 0.90 5.44 12.53
C PRO A 541 0.51 6.28 11.31
N THR A 542 -0.76 6.24 10.95
CA THR A 542 -1.31 6.96 9.79
C THR A 542 -2.65 7.62 10.13
N PHE A 543 -2.93 8.71 9.42
CA PHE A 543 -4.13 9.52 9.62
C PHE A 543 -5.38 8.84 9.08
N SER A 544 -6.51 9.04 9.76
CA SER A 544 -7.84 8.64 9.25
C SER A 544 -8.92 9.56 9.79
N ALA A 545 -9.65 10.23 8.89
CA ALA A 545 -10.80 11.05 9.25
C ALA A 545 -11.88 10.24 10.00
N MET A 546 -12.04 8.95 9.70
CA MET A 546 -12.96 8.06 10.42
C MET A 546 -12.53 7.86 11.88
N ARG A 547 -11.23 7.68 12.13
CA ARG A 547 -10.68 7.56 13.49
C ARG A 547 -10.80 8.89 14.24
N ILE A 548 -10.64 10.03 13.56
CA ILE A 548 -10.90 11.35 14.16
C ILE A 548 -12.36 11.47 14.59
N LEU A 549 -13.34 11.12 13.74
CA LEU A 549 -14.74 11.13 14.15
C LEU A 549 -14.99 10.25 15.37
N PHE A 550 -14.44 9.03 15.37
CA PHE A 550 -14.60 8.11 16.49
C PHE A 550 -14.06 8.69 17.80
N MET A 551 -12.83 9.22 17.79
CA MET A 551 -12.21 9.78 18.99
C MET A 551 -12.83 11.12 19.41
N ASP A 552 -13.13 12.01 18.46
CA ASP A 552 -13.61 13.37 18.74
C ASP A 552 -15.11 13.42 19.05
N ASN A 553 -15.93 12.76 18.24
CA ASN A 553 -17.38 12.87 18.34
C ASN A 553 -18.02 11.77 19.20
N LEU A 554 -17.39 10.59 19.28
CA LEU A 554 -17.90 9.47 20.09
C LEU A 554 -17.10 9.24 21.38
N ASN A 555 -16.10 10.09 21.66
CA ASN A 555 -15.17 9.95 22.79
C ASN A 555 -14.58 8.53 22.86
N GLY A 556 -14.27 7.96 21.70
CA GLY A 556 -13.66 6.65 21.57
C GLY A 556 -12.15 6.66 21.84
N ILE A 557 -11.63 5.50 22.23
CA ILE A 557 -10.21 5.21 22.33
C ILE A 557 -9.82 4.32 21.16
N LEU A 558 -8.87 4.78 20.34
CA LEU A 558 -8.29 3.95 19.29
C LEU A 558 -7.12 3.16 19.87
N ALA A 559 -7.09 1.86 19.61
CA ALA A 559 -5.96 0.99 19.89
C ALA A 559 -5.51 0.31 18.59
N VAL A 560 -4.22 0.43 18.25
CA VAL A 560 -3.62 -0.21 17.07
C VAL A 560 -2.56 -1.18 17.54
N ALA A 561 -2.87 -2.48 17.52
CA ALA A 561 -1.99 -3.52 18.01
C ALA A 561 -1.10 -4.06 16.88
N ASN A 562 0.21 -3.95 17.05
CA ASN A 562 1.22 -4.41 16.10
C ASN A 562 1.53 -5.89 16.33
N ILE A 563 0.51 -6.72 16.13
CA ILE A 563 0.59 -8.17 16.33
C ILE A 563 1.58 -8.83 15.35
N ARG A 564 2.10 -10.00 15.73
CA ARG A 564 3.00 -10.82 14.90
C ARG A 564 2.35 -11.25 13.58
N GLY A 565 3.19 -11.66 12.63
CA GLY A 565 2.82 -11.94 11.24
C GLY A 565 3.05 -10.73 10.32
N GLY A 566 3.02 -9.51 10.87
CA GLY A 566 3.54 -8.30 10.23
C GLY A 566 5.08 -8.27 10.17
N GLY A 567 5.61 -7.21 9.53
CA GLY A 567 7.04 -6.99 9.33
C GLY A 567 7.70 -6.16 10.40
#